data_AF-A0A2N3V5F0-F1
#
_entry.id   AF-A0A2N3V5F0-F1
#
_cell.length_a   1.000
_cell.length_b   1.000
_cell.length_c   1.000
_cell.angle_alpha   90.00
_cell.angle_beta   90.00
_cell.angle_gamma   90.00
#
_symmetry.space_group_name_H-M   'P 1'
#
loop_
_entity.id
_entity.type
_entity.pdbx_description
1 polymer ?
#
loop_
_entity_poly.entity_id
_entity_poly.type
_entity_poly.pdbx_seq_one_letter_code
_entity_poly.pdbx_strand_id
1 'polypeptide(L)' 'MSATDPAPFLRVEKGSADPDELGALLLLLLARRRAAAVPPSHTRPVARWRRLERRPAFTDPRAWTRSTR' A
#
# COMPACT_ATOMS: atom_id res chain seq x y z
N MET A 1 -29.70 22.62 -23.66
CA MET A 1 -28.28 22.39 -23.28
C MET A 1 -28.19 20.97 -22.76
N SER A 2 -27.92 20.00 -23.62
CA SER A 2 -27.76 18.62 -23.18
C SER A 2 -26.39 18.49 -22.53
N ALA A 3 -26.36 18.29 -21.21
CA ALA A 3 -25.14 17.93 -20.52
C ALA A 3 -24.70 16.56 -21.05
N THR A 4 -23.52 16.49 -21.66
CA THR A 4 -22.81 15.21 -21.84
C THR A 4 -22.67 14.62 -20.46
N ASP A 5 -23.34 13.50 -20.21
CA ASP A 5 -23.22 12.78 -18.94
C ASP A 5 -21.75 12.37 -18.79
N PRO A 6 -20.97 13.00 -17.89
CA PRO A 6 -19.58 12.63 -17.74
C PRO A 6 -19.56 11.19 -17.23
N ALA A 7 -18.71 10.36 -17.81
CA ALA A 7 -18.52 8.99 -17.34
C ALA A 7 -18.43 8.99 -15.80
N PRO A 8 -19.13 8.07 -15.12
CA PRO A 8 -19.24 8.12 -13.66
C PRO A 8 -17.85 8.12 -13.03
N PHE A 9 -17.60 9.09 -12.15
CA PHE A 9 -16.30 9.28 -11.49
C PHE A 9 -15.83 8.00 -10.75
N LEU A 10 -16.78 7.23 -10.21
CA LEU A 10 -16.56 5.96 -9.53
C LEU A 10 -17.65 4.98 -9.96
N ARG A 11 -17.26 3.76 -10.33
CA ARG A 11 -18.18 2.65 -10.58
C ARG A 11 -17.98 1.57 -9.52
N VAL A 12 -19.06 1.15 -8.88
CA VAL A 12 -19.09 0.00 -7.98
C VAL A 12 -19.46 -1.23 -8.80
N GLU A 13 -18.55 -2.19 -8.92
CA GLU A 13 -18.79 -3.39 -9.74
C GLU A 13 -19.65 -4.44 -9.02
N LYS A 14 -19.62 -4.47 -7.68
CA LYS A 14 -20.37 -5.43 -6.85
C LYS A 14 -20.79 -4.77 -5.54
N GLY A 15 -22.00 -5.11 -5.08
CA GLY A 15 -22.56 -4.59 -3.83
C GLY A 15 -22.91 -3.11 -3.92
N SER A 16 -23.04 -2.47 -2.76
CA SER A 16 -23.22 -1.02 -2.61
C SER A 16 -22.13 -0.50 -1.69
N ALA A 17 -21.55 0.65 -2.02
CA ALA A 17 -20.65 1.33 -1.10
C ALA A 17 -21.48 2.19 -0.15
N ASP A 18 -21.29 2.02 1.16
CA ASP A 18 -21.93 2.89 2.13
C ASP A 18 -21.20 4.25 2.22
N PRO A 19 -21.79 5.26 2.88
CA PRO A 19 -21.17 6.58 2.99
C PRO A 19 -19.80 6.56 3.70
N ASP A 20 -19.58 5.65 4.64
CA ASP A 20 -18.35 5.56 5.41
C ASP A 20 -17.21 4.98 4.56
N GLU A 21 -17.50 3.97 3.74
CA GLU A 21 -16.58 3.39 2.77
C GLU A 21 -16.16 4.43 1.70
N LEU A 22 -17.14 5.20 1.19
CA LEU A 22 -16.86 6.30 0.25
C LEU A 22 -16.03 7.40 0.91
N GLY A 23 -16.32 7.72 2.17
CA GLY A 23 -15.53 8.65 2.98
C GLY A 23 -14.08 8.19 3.15
N ALA A 24 -13.88 6.91 3.47
CA ALA A 24 -12.55 6.32 3.59
C ALA A 24 -11.76 6.37 2.27
N LEU A 25 -12.42 6.08 1.14
CA LEU A 25 -11.81 6.19 -0.18
C LEU A 25 -11.41 7.64 -0.50
N LEU A 26 -12.28 8.61 -0.21
CA LEU A 26 -11.98 10.03 -0.40
C LEU A 26 -10.77 10.47 0.46
N LEU A 27 -10.75 10.09 1.74
CA LEU A 27 -9.64 10.38 2.65
C LEU A 27 -8.32 9.83 2.12
N LEU A 28 -8.33 8.59 1.62
CA LEU A 28 -7.16 7.98 1.00
C LEU A 28 -6.69 8.76 -0.23
N LEU A 29 -7.61 9.13 -1.13
CA LEU A 29 -7.29 9.90 -2.33
C LEU A 29 -6.69 11.28 -1.98
N LEU A 30 -7.25 11.97 -0.99
CA LEU A 30 -6.71 13.24 -0.50
C LEU A 30 -5.31 13.07 0.13
N ALA A 31 -5.10 12.03 0.94
CA ALA A 31 -3.79 11.73 1.51
C ALA A 31 -2.74 11.46 0.42
N ARG A 32 -3.10 10.68 -0.62
CA ARG A 32 -2.21 10.41 -1.75
C ARG A 32 -1.89 11.68 -2.56
N ARG A 33 -2.88 12.54 -2.80
CA ARG A 33 -2.64 13.83 -3.47
C ARG A 33 -1.66 14.71 -2.69
N ARG A 34 -1.80 14.78 -1.36
CA ARG A 34 -0.86 15.50 -0.50
C ARG A 34 0.54 14.90 -0.53
N ALA A 35 0.66 13.57 -0.48
CA ALA A 35 1.94 12.88 -0.55
C ALA A 35 2.64 13.07 -1.91
N ALA A 36 1.90 13.12 -3.01
CA ALA A 36 2.44 13.35 -4.35
C ALA A 36 3.01 14.77 -4.56
N ALA A 37 2.65 15.73 -3.70
CA ALA A 37 3.25 17.07 -3.72
C ALA A 37 4.69 17.09 -3.16
N VAL A 38 5.11 16.00 -2.50
CA VAL A 38 6.50 15.83 -2.05
C VAL A 38 7.25 15.07 -3.14
N PRO A 39 8.38 15.58 -3.66
CA PRO A 39 9.17 14.85 -4.64
C PRO A 39 9.54 13.48 -4.05
N PRO A 40 9.31 12.37 -4.79
CA PRO A 40 9.61 11.06 -4.27
C PRO A 40 11.11 11.03 -3.93
N SER A 41 11.44 10.71 -2.69
CA SER A 41 12.81 10.34 -2.36
C SER A 41 13.16 9.15 -3.24
N HIS A 42 14.14 9.31 -4.14
CA HIS A 42 14.66 8.26 -5.01
C HIS A 42 15.44 7.23 -4.16
N THR A 43 14.78 6.58 -3.21
CA THR A 43 15.34 5.41 -2.54
C THR A 43 15.22 4.25 -3.51
N ARG A 44 16.36 3.83 -4.06
CA ARG A 44 16.44 2.64 -4.91
C ARG A 44 15.77 1.48 -4.15
N PRO A 45 14.73 0.84 -4.68
CA PRO A 45 14.06 -0.26 -4.00
C PRO A 45 15.06 -1.39 -3.83
N VAL A 46 15.52 -1.62 -2.60
CA VAL A 46 16.37 -2.74 -2.26
C VAL A 46 15.45 -3.88 -1.84
N ALA A 47 15.54 -5.02 -2.52
CA ALA A 47 14.86 -6.23 -2.07
C ALA A 47 15.31 -6.55 -0.64
N ARG A 48 14.39 -6.40 0.34
CA ARG A 48 14.67 -6.63 1.77
C ARG A 48 14.75 -8.11 2.13
N TRP A 49 14.75 -8.98 1.13
CA TRP A 49 14.85 -10.43 1.31
C TRP A 49 16.19 -10.74 1.97
N ARG A 50 16.12 -11.46 3.10
CA ARG A 50 17.33 -11.98 3.72
C ARG A 50 17.87 -13.08 2.82
N ARG A 51 19.14 -12.96 2.45
CA ARG A 51 19.92 -14.04 1.87
C ARG A 51 20.22 -15.07 2.93
N LEU A 52 19.28 -15.99 3.15
CA LEU A 52 19.36 -17.04 4.16
C LEU A 52 20.57 -17.95 3.95
N GLU A 53 21.02 -18.08 2.71
CA GLU A 53 22.23 -18.81 2.32
C GLU A 53 23.53 -18.16 2.83
N ARG A 54 23.52 -16.85 3.14
CA ARG A 54 24.71 -16.11 3.60
C ARG A 54 24.72 -15.83 5.10
N ARG A 55 23.56 -15.85 5.74
CA ARG A 55 23.42 -15.64 7.19
C ARG A 55 22.35 -16.57 7.74
N PRO A 56 22.71 -17.52 8.61
CA PRO A 56 21.73 -18.39 9.24
C PRO A 56 20.70 -17.56 10.02
N ALA A 57 19.44 -17.95 9.93
CA ALA A 57 18.34 -17.25 10.60
C ALA A 57 18.33 -17.48 12.12
N PHE A 58 19.03 -18.51 12.57
CA PHE A 58 19.07 -19.01 13.94
C PHE A 58 20.52 -19.18 14.38
N THR A 59 20.76 -19.02 15.68
CA THR A 59 22.10 -19.21 16.27
C THR A 59 22.48 -20.70 16.33
N ASP A 60 21.50 -21.61 16.34
CA ASP A 60 21.68 -23.06 16.40
C ASP A 60 20.67 -23.76 15.44
N PRO A 61 21.03 -24.89 14.79
CA PRO A 61 20.13 -25.63 13.89
C PRO A 61 18.82 -26.12 14.52
N ARG A 62 18.77 -26.26 15.85
CA ARG A 62 17.58 -26.69 16.62
C ARG A 62 16.86 -25.53 17.31
N ALA A 63 17.38 -24.31 17.19
CA ALA A 63 16.70 -23.14 17.72
C ALA A 63 15.56 -22.73 16.77
N TRP A 64 14.35 -22.64 17.32
CA TRP A 64 13.15 -22.16 16.60
C TRP A 64 12.85 -20.69 16.89
N THR A 65 13.52 -20.11 17.88
CA THR A 65 13.46 -18.68 18.18
C THR A 65 14.59 -17.96 17.48
N ARG A 66 14.25 -16.86 16.82
CA ARG A 66 15.22 -15.99 16.17
C ARG A 66 15.91 -15.17 17.26
N SER A 67 17.24 -15.10 17.25
CA SER A 67 17.95 -14.17 18.14
C SER A 67 17.74 -12.74 17.60
N THR A 68 16.86 -12.01 18.26
CA THR A 68 16.70 -10.56 18.07
C THR A 68 17.75 -9.88 18.94
N ARG A 69 18.67 -9.14 18.32
CA ARG A 69 19.56 -8.19 19.00
C ARG A 69 19.16 -6.79 18.58
#